data_AF-A0A4R3AYU2-F1
#
_entry.id   AF-A0A4R3AYU2-F1
#
_cell.length_a   1.000
_cell.length_b   1.000
_cell.length_c   1.000
_cell.angle_alpha   90.00
_cell.angle_beta   90.00
_cell.angle_gamma   90.00
#
_symmetry.space_group_name_H-M   'P 1'
#
loop_
_entity.id
_entity.type
_entity.pdbx_description
1 polymer ?
#
loop_
_entity_poly.entity_id
_entity_poly.type
_entity_poly.pdbx_seq_one_letter_code
_entity_poly.pdbx_strand_id
1 'polypeptide(L)'
;MRKIFFAILFVILSNGSFAQSEQSLIENCIQNYINVTSYNKPESIGKAFYAEANLFLSHKEKPLWIAPISEYVNWFQNGNKGKYCISSNLSAQTNSAAEKKIDSLFSQYNSKTAGVAVGIVQDGKLIFEKGYGTANLEYDIPITSKTIFNIGSVSKQFTTFSIYLLEKQGKISLDDDIRKYIPELPIYEKIITIKHLCSHTSGLKDQWALLTLAGWRMDDVITTEQVMKIITTQKELNFSPGSQFKYSNTGFTLLTEIVKRVSGKSFSRFAKENIFNPLGMENT
;
A
#
# COMPACT_ATOMS: atom_id res chain seq x y z
N MET A 1 -11.26 -46.08 12.51
CA MET A 1 -9.87 -46.31 12.95
C MET A 1 -9.33 -44.97 13.47
N ARG A 2 -9.52 -44.43 14.68
CA ARG A 2 -9.62 -44.87 16.09
C ARG A 2 -8.36 -45.54 16.67
N LYS A 3 -7.75 -44.81 17.64
CA LYS A 3 -6.77 -45.14 18.70
C LYS A 3 -5.31 -44.79 18.35
N ILE A 4 -4.65 -43.78 18.97
CA ILE A 4 -4.28 -43.57 20.40
C ILE A 4 -3.10 -44.47 20.84
N PHE A 5 -2.11 -43.83 21.48
CA PHE A 5 -1.01 -44.33 22.32
C PHE A 5 0.24 -44.91 21.64
N PHE A 6 1.27 -44.07 21.51
CA PHE A 6 2.56 -44.33 22.16
C PHE A 6 3.09 -43.03 22.75
N ALA A 7 3.14 -42.99 24.08
CA ALA A 7 3.86 -42.03 24.89
C ALA A 7 5.07 -42.77 25.48
N ILE A 8 6.28 -42.25 25.30
CA ILE A 8 7.43 -42.37 26.22
C ILE A 8 8.25 -41.09 25.96
N LEU A 9 8.04 -40.02 26.72
CA LEU A 9 8.77 -39.66 27.95
C LEU A 9 10.27 -39.41 27.72
N PHE A 10 10.63 -38.13 27.62
CA PHE A 10 11.85 -37.61 28.23
C PHE A 10 11.51 -36.31 28.95
N VAL A 11 11.38 -36.39 30.28
CA VAL A 11 11.53 -35.28 31.21
C VAL A 11 12.95 -35.38 31.72
N ILE A 12 13.81 -34.38 31.49
CA ILE A 12 14.73 -33.77 32.48
C ILE A 12 15.06 -32.33 32.03
N LEU A 13 14.49 -31.40 32.78
CA LEU A 13 15.02 -30.10 33.26
C LEU A 13 16.33 -29.58 32.63
N SER A 14 16.28 -28.37 32.07
CA SER A 14 17.15 -27.28 32.56
C SER A 14 16.56 -25.92 32.20
N ASN A 15 16.78 -24.99 33.11
CA ASN A 15 16.18 -23.66 33.20
C ASN A 15 16.41 -22.79 31.96
N GLY A 16 15.38 -22.04 31.57
CA GLY A 16 15.53 -20.90 30.68
C GLY A 16 14.22 -20.49 30.04
N SER A 17 13.48 -19.58 30.68
CA SER A 17 12.57 -18.69 29.93
C SER A 17 13.40 -17.96 28.88
N PHE A 18 13.30 -18.36 27.62
CA PHE A 18 13.71 -17.53 26.50
C PHE A 18 12.50 -17.31 25.61
N ALA A 19 12.16 -16.05 25.45
CA ALA A 19 11.21 -15.55 24.48
C ALA A 19 11.46 -16.22 23.11
N GLN A 20 10.39 -16.49 22.36
CA GLN A 20 10.49 -16.70 20.91
C GLN A 20 11.52 -15.70 20.37
N SER A 21 12.61 -16.21 19.81
CA SER A 21 13.68 -15.34 19.32
C SER A 21 13.08 -14.37 18.32
N GLU A 22 13.46 -13.09 18.38
CA GLU A 22 13.03 -12.04 17.43
C GLU A 22 13.18 -12.50 15.97
N GLN A 23 14.15 -13.37 15.73
CA GLN A 23 14.38 -14.06 14.47
C GLN A 23 13.19 -14.91 14.00
N SER A 24 12.56 -15.70 14.88
CA SER A 24 11.37 -16.50 14.55
C SER A 24 10.15 -15.61 14.24
N LEU A 25 10.05 -14.43 14.87
CA LEU A 25 8.99 -13.46 14.62
C LEU A 25 9.19 -12.74 13.28
N ILE A 26 10.42 -12.38 12.93
CA ILE A 26 10.78 -11.79 11.63
C ILE A 26 10.58 -12.82 10.50
N GLU A 27 11.03 -14.07 10.69
CA GLU A 27 10.83 -15.17 9.73
C GLU A 27 9.33 -15.44 9.53
N ASN A 28 8.53 -15.46 10.59
CA ASN A 28 7.07 -15.59 10.50
C ASN A 28 6.40 -14.37 9.86
N CYS A 29 6.87 -13.15 10.11
CA CYS A 29 6.34 -11.95 9.48
C CYS A 29 6.61 -11.93 7.96
N ILE A 30 7.82 -12.32 7.55
CA ILE A 30 8.21 -12.45 6.14
C ILE A 30 7.42 -13.58 5.49
N GLN A 31 7.30 -14.74 6.14
CA GLN A 31 6.51 -15.86 5.62
C GLN A 31 5.02 -15.53 5.59
N ASN A 32 4.47 -14.81 6.56
CA ASN A 32 3.10 -14.31 6.49
C ASN A 32 2.94 -13.26 5.39
N TYR A 33 3.93 -12.39 5.15
CA TYR A 33 3.88 -11.49 4.01
C TYR A 33 3.85 -12.27 2.69
N ILE A 34 4.75 -13.24 2.52
CA ILE A 34 4.83 -14.14 1.34
C ILE A 34 3.53 -14.95 1.16
N ASN A 35 2.97 -15.46 2.26
CA ASN A 35 1.80 -16.36 2.23
C ASN A 35 0.45 -15.63 2.29
N VAL A 36 0.41 -14.36 2.73
CA VAL A 36 -0.83 -13.66 3.11
C VAL A 36 -0.98 -12.27 2.46
N THR A 37 0.03 -11.68 1.82
CA THR A 37 -0.21 -10.42 1.12
C THR A 37 -0.95 -10.57 -0.21
N SER A 38 -2.24 -10.32 -0.06
CA SER A 38 -3.19 -9.73 -1.00
C SER A 38 -3.76 -10.63 -2.10
N TYR A 39 -5.09 -10.64 -2.18
CA TYR A 39 -5.96 -11.16 -3.25
C TYR A 39 -6.49 -12.61 -3.18
N ASN A 40 -5.90 -13.53 -2.42
CA ASN A 40 -6.25 -14.97 -2.56
C ASN A 40 -7.26 -15.57 -1.55
N LYS A 41 -7.97 -14.76 -0.74
CA LYS A 41 -9.04 -15.26 0.17
C LYS A 41 -10.31 -14.39 0.14
N PRO A 42 -11.31 -14.73 -0.68
CA PRO A 42 -12.55 -13.95 -0.86
C PRO A 42 -13.29 -13.64 0.45
N GLU A 43 -13.40 -14.62 1.36
CA GLU A 43 -14.07 -14.45 2.67
C GLU A 43 -13.38 -13.49 3.65
N SER A 44 -12.16 -13.04 3.37
CA SER A 44 -11.39 -12.13 4.25
C SER A 44 -11.28 -10.70 3.70
N ILE A 45 -11.79 -10.44 2.49
CA ILE A 45 -11.66 -9.15 1.82
C ILE A 45 -12.37 -8.02 2.58
N GLY A 46 -13.52 -8.30 3.20
CA GLY A 46 -14.21 -7.34 4.08
C GLY A 46 -13.42 -6.93 5.33
N LYS A 47 -12.38 -7.71 5.70
CA LYS A 47 -11.45 -7.41 6.81
C LYS A 47 -10.11 -6.84 6.33
N ALA A 48 -9.75 -7.06 5.06
CA ALA A 48 -8.57 -6.49 4.42
C ALA A 48 -8.73 -4.99 4.13
N PHE A 49 -9.97 -4.49 4.12
CA PHE A 49 -10.28 -3.08 3.96
C PHE A 49 -10.58 -2.42 5.32
N TYR A 50 -9.60 -1.65 5.80
CA TYR A 50 -9.76 -0.47 6.67
C TYR A 50 -10.24 -0.67 8.12
N ALA A 51 -9.31 -1.08 8.98
CA ALA A 51 -9.17 -0.46 10.31
C ALA A 51 -7.79 0.20 10.49
N GLU A 52 -6.76 -0.28 9.79
CA GLU A 52 -5.37 0.17 9.97
C GLU A 52 -4.63 0.11 8.62
N ALA A 53 -5.01 0.96 7.66
CA ALA A 53 -4.16 1.13 6.49
C ALA A 53 -2.84 1.74 6.96
N ASN A 54 -1.84 0.87 7.05
CA ASN A 54 -0.50 1.16 7.48
C ASN A 54 0.25 1.80 6.31
N LEU A 55 0.46 3.10 6.37
CA LEU A 55 1.36 3.78 5.44
C LEU A 55 2.80 3.41 5.81
N PHE A 56 3.56 2.92 4.84
CA PHE A 56 5.01 2.72 4.98
C PHE A 56 5.70 4.07 4.71
N LEU A 57 6.29 4.69 5.72
CA LEU A 57 6.77 6.09 5.69
C LEU A 57 8.25 6.19 6.05
N SER A 58 9.11 6.83 5.24
CA SER A 58 10.51 7.12 5.62
C SER A 58 10.74 8.63 5.83
N HIS A 59 11.59 8.99 6.81
CA HIS A 59 11.95 10.37 7.20
C HIS A 59 13.45 10.48 7.50
N LYS A 60 14.05 11.66 7.28
CA LYS A 60 15.49 11.94 7.53
C LYS A 60 15.98 11.64 8.95
N GLU A 61 15.09 11.76 9.93
CA GLU A 61 15.36 11.49 11.36
C GLU A 61 14.67 10.20 11.85
N LYS A 62 13.91 9.51 10.98
CA LYS A 62 13.15 8.31 11.31
C LYS A 62 13.09 7.37 10.09
N PRO A 63 13.96 6.36 10.03
CA PRO A 63 14.30 5.76 8.74
C PRO A 63 13.17 4.92 8.10
N LEU A 64 12.16 4.44 8.85
CA LEU A 64 10.88 3.93 8.32
C LEU A 64 9.86 3.73 9.49
N TRP A 65 8.60 4.19 9.37
CA TRP A 65 7.52 3.99 10.35
C TRP A 65 6.20 3.64 9.64
N ILE A 66 5.40 2.79 10.31
CA ILE A 66 4.03 2.43 10.00
C ILE A 66 3.07 3.25 10.88
N ALA A 67 2.30 4.16 10.29
CA ALA A 67 1.27 4.91 11.01
C ALA A 67 -0.15 4.47 10.57
N PRO A 68 -1.04 4.11 11.50
CA PRO A 68 -2.46 3.97 11.21
C PRO A 68 -3.03 5.30 10.73
N ILE A 69 -3.90 5.28 9.70
CA ILE A 69 -4.59 6.48 9.20
C ILE A 69 -5.25 7.29 10.33
N SER A 70 -5.80 6.62 11.34
CA SER A 70 -6.42 7.27 12.50
C SER A 70 -5.43 8.12 13.31
N GLU A 71 -4.22 7.62 13.55
CA GLU A 71 -3.15 8.33 14.25
C GLU A 71 -2.66 9.53 13.42
N TYR A 72 -2.50 9.34 12.11
CA TYR A 72 -2.14 10.41 11.19
C TYR A 72 -3.20 11.53 11.14
N VAL A 73 -4.48 11.17 11.15
CA VAL A 73 -5.57 12.17 11.11
C VAL A 73 -5.67 12.97 12.40
N ASN A 74 -5.36 12.35 13.54
CA ASN A 74 -5.23 13.06 14.80
C ASN A 74 -4.06 14.08 14.78
N TRP A 75 -2.98 13.82 14.03
CA TRP A 75 -1.90 14.82 13.85
C TRP A 75 -2.40 16.08 13.14
N PHE A 76 -3.28 15.94 12.14
CA PHE A 76 -3.80 17.07 11.37
C PHE A 76 -4.80 17.92 12.18
N GLN A 77 -5.53 17.29 13.13
CA GLN A 77 -6.49 17.99 13.99
C GLN A 77 -5.83 18.93 15.02
N ASN A 78 -4.58 18.66 15.42
CA ASN A 78 -3.94 19.38 16.53
C ASN A 78 -3.07 20.58 16.11
N GLY A 79 -3.02 20.93 14.82
CA GLY A 79 -2.46 22.21 14.35
C GLY A 79 -1.02 22.55 14.80
N ASN A 80 -0.23 21.63 15.34
CA ASN A 80 1.07 21.95 15.94
C ASN A 80 2.07 20.79 15.93
N LYS A 81 3.26 21.10 15.39
CA LYS A 81 4.60 20.76 15.92
C LYS A 81 4.79 19.35 16.50
N GLY A 82 4.79 18.33 15.65
CA GLY A 82 5.39 17.04 15.98
C GLY A 82 6.92 17.13 16.05
N LYS A 83 7.49 17.89 17.00
CA LYS A 83 8.90 17.75 17.36
C LYS A 83 9.04 16.48 18.20
N TYR A 84 9.36 15.36 17.56
CA TYR A 84 9.89 14.22 18.28
C TYR A 84 11.40 14.40 18.42
N CYS A 85 11.85 14.60 19.66
CA CYS A 85 13.26 14.61 20.01
C CYS A 85 13.89 13.25 19.69
N ILE A 86 14.98 13.31 18.95
CA ILE A 86 15.85 12.22 18.57
C ILE A 86 16.71 11.85 19.77
N SER A 87 16.66 10.59 20.22
CA SER A 87 17.83 9.99 20.86
C SER A 87 18.59 9.24 19.77
N SER A 88 19.61 9.90 19.23
CA SER A 88 20.55 9.32 18.29
C SER A 88 21.50 8.44 19.10
N ASN A 89 21.27 7.14 19.08
CA ASN A 89 22.37 6.20 19.25
C ASN A 89 22.53 5.48 17.92
N LEU A 90 23.36 6.12 17.08
CA LEU A 90 24.05 5.49 15.98
C LEU A 90 24.97 4.42 16.58
N SER A 91 24.46 3.20 16.65
CA SER A 91 25.23 1.95 16.55
C SER A 91 24.27 0.77 16.66
N ALA A 92 23.51 0.49 15.60
CA ALA A 92 23.09 -0.88 15.39
C ALA A 92 24.25 -1.56 14.66
N GLN A 93 25.20 -2.11 15.42
CA GLN A 93 25.84 -3.33 14.94
C GLN A 93 24.72 -4.34 14.84
N THR A 94 24.11 -4.45 13.65
CA THR A 94 23.18 -5.53 13.36
C THR A 94 23.91 -6.83 13.64
N ASN A 95 23.29 -7.65 14.49
CA ASN A 95 23.70 -9.02 14.74
C ASN A 95 23.99 -9.71 13.40
N SER A 96 25.27 -9.98 13.11
CA SER A 96 25.71 -10.45 11.77
C SER A 96 25.03 -11.75 11.33
N ALA A 97 24.45 -12.52 12.25
CA ALA A 97 23.70 -13.73 11.94
C ALA A 97 22.32 -13.45 11.28
N ALA A 98 21.61 -12.40 11.69
CA ALA A 98 20.32 -12.05 11.11
C ALA A 98 20.49 -11.48 9.69
N GLU A 99 21.46 -10.59 9.52
CA GLU A 99 21.82 -10.04 8.21
C GLU A 99 22.27 -11.14 7.23
N LYS A 100 23.12 -12.09 7.67
CA LYS A 100 23.51 -13.24 6.84
C LYS A 100 22.32 -14.11 6.43
N LYS A 101 21.33 -14.29 7.31
CA LYS A 101 20.10 -15.01 6.93
C LYS A 101 19.30 -14.25 5.89
N ILE A 102 19.12 -12.94 6.06
CA ILE A 102 18.42 -12.11 5.08
C ILE A 102 19.15 -12.13 3.74
N ASP A 103 20.47 -11.96 3.74
CA ASP A 103 21.31 -12.09 2.54
C ASP A 103 21.15 -13.46 1.87
N SER A 104 21.04 -14.54 2.65
CA SER A 104 20.79 -15.88 2.10
C SER A 104 19.44 -15.98 1.41
N LEU A 105 18.38 -15.33 1.93
CA LEU A 105 17.04 -15.34 1.31
C LEU A 105 17.04 -14.62 -0.05
N PHE A 106 17.89 -13.61 -0.21
CA PHE A 106 17.99 -12.82 -1.43
C PHE A 106 19.20 -13.20 -2.31
N SER A 107 19.89 -14.30 -2.00
CA SER A 107 21.11 -14.74 -2.71
C SER A 107 20.90 -15.02 -4.21
N GLN A 108 19.68 -15.31 -4.63
CA GLN A 108 19.33 -15.47 -6.05
C GLN A 108 19.45 -14.17 -6.85
N TYR A 109 19.33 -13.01 -6.20
CA TYR A 109 19.41 -11.70 -6.84
C TYR A 109 20.87 -11.23 -6.92
N ASN A 110 21.46 -11.37 -8.11
CA ASN A 110 22.85 -11.04 -8.41
C ASN A 110 22.96 -10.06 -9.59
N SER A 111 24.18 -9.71 -10.01
CA SER A 111 24.41 -8.71 -11.07
C SER A 111 23.75 -9.05 -12.41
N LYS A 112 23.38 -10.32 -12.65
CA LYS A 112 22.73 -10.79 -13.89
C LYS A 112 21.21 -10.89 -13.79
N THR A 113 20.61 -10.43 -12.69
CA THR A 113 19.17 -10.54 -12.44
C THR A 113 18.57 -9.19 -12.09
N ALA A 114 17.32 -8.96 -12.52
CA ALA A 114 16.54 -7.85 -12.01
C ALA A 114 16.47 -7.94 -10.47
N GLY A 115 16.61 -6.79 -9.81
CA GLY A 115 16.82 -6.75 -8.38
C GLY A 115 15.61 -6.37 -7.53
N VAL A 116 15.84 -6.32 -6.22
CA VAL A 116 14.87 -5.93 -5.20
C VAL A 116 15.52 -5.03 -4.16
N ALA A 117 14.78 -4.06 -3.63
CA ALA A 117 15.17 -3.30 -2.45
C ALA A 117 14.33 -3.78 -1.26
N VAL A 118 14.98 -3.99 -0.12
CA VAL A 118 14.37 -4.54 1.08
C VAL A 118 14.60 -3.58 2.24
N GLY A 119 13.55 -3.28 3.00
CA GLY A 119 13.62 -2.56 4.26
C GLY A 119 12.84 -3.31 5.34
N ILE A 120 13.39 -3.44 6.54
CA ILE A 120 12.72 -4.09 7.69
C ILE A 120 12.59 -3.08 8.82
N VAL A 121 11.36 -2.90 9.30
CA VAL A 121 11.06 -2.06 10.45
C VAL A 121 10.71 -2.94 11.64
N GLN A 122 11.32 -2.63 12.77
CA GLN A 122 10.93 -3.18 14.06
C GLN A 122 10.82 -2.02 15.06
N ASP A 123 9.72 -1.97 15.80
CA ASP A 123 9.46 -0.94 16.82
C ASP A 123 9.63 0.50 16.30
N GLY A 124 9.16 0.74 15.07
CA GLY A 124 9.22 2.04 14.41
C GLY A 124 10.62 2.50 14.00
N LYS A 125 11.60 1.59 13.97
CA LYS A 125 12.96 1.83 13.51
C LYS A 125 13.28 0.94 12.31
N LEU A 126 13.88 1.50 11.27
CA LEU A 126 14.49 0.72 10.19
C LEU A 126 15.73 0.03 10.75
N ILE A 127 15.66 -1.29 10.89
CA ILE A 127 16.75 -2.11 11.42
C ILE A 127 17.57 -2.77 10.32
N PHE A 128 17.07 -2.75 9.09
CA PHE A 128 17.76 -3.29 7.92
C PHE A 128 17.27 -2.58 6.66
N GLU A 129 18.20 -2.21 5.78
CA GLU A 129 17.90 -1.77 4.42
C GLU A 129 19.01 -2.22 3.45
N LYS A 130 18.63 -2.82 2.33
CA LYS A 130 19.61 -3.29 1.33
C LYS A 130 18.97 -3.46 -0.04
N GLY A 131 19.79 -3.26 -1.07
CA GLY A 131 19.45 -3.62 -2.44
C GLY A 131 20.16 -4.91 -2.85
N TYR A 132 19.46 -5.72 -3.64
CA TYR A 132 19.99 -6.95 -4.24
C TYR A 132 19.71 -6.95 -5.74
N GLY A 133 20.61 -7.53 -6.53
CA GLY A 133 20.50 -7.55 -7.98
C GLY A 133 20.65 -6.18 -8.65
N THR A 134 20.14 -6.07 -9.87
CA THR A 134 20.45 -4.96 -10.78
C THR A 134 19.19 -4.18 -11.17
N ALA A 135 19.28 -2.85 -11.13
CA ALA A 135 18.27 -1.89 -11.58
C ALA A 135 18.19 -1.81 -13.11
N ASN A 136 19.33 -1.98 -13.78
CA ASN A 136 19.45 -2.02 -15.23
C ASN A 136 20.50 -3.05 -15.64
N LEU A 137 20.06 -4.10 -16.34
CA LEU A 137 20.89 -5.25 -16.70
C LEU A 137 21.93 -4.91 -17.77
N GLU A 138 21.63 -3.96 -18.66
CA GLU A 138 22.53 -3.57 -19.75
C GLU A 138 23.73 -2.76 -19.25
N TYR A 139 23.54 -1.99 -18.19
CA TYR A 139 24.53 -1.08 -17.62
C TYR A 139 25.09 -1.54 -16.26
N ASP A 140 24.71 -2.73 -15.79
CA ASP A 140 25.09 -3.28 -14.48
C ASP A 140 24.87 -2.29 -13.32
N ILE A 141 23.78 -1.51 -13.37
CA ILE A 141 23.46 -0.54 -12.31
C ILE A 141 22.85 -1.29 -11.13
N PRO A 142 23.48 -1.34 -9.94
CA PRO A 142 22.95 -2.11 -8.82
C PRO A 142 21.67 -1.49 -8.25
N ILE A 143 20.76 -2.33 -7.75
CA ILE A 143 19.71 -1.84 -6.85
C ILE A 143 20.36 -1.41 -5.52
N THR A 144 19.91 -0.28 -4.98
CA THR A 144 20.22 0.16 -3.63
C THR A 144 18.92 0.43 -2.86
N SER A 145 19.00 0.65 -1.54
CA SER A 145 17.82 1.07 -0.77
C SER A 145 17.28 2.44 -1.18
N LYS A 146 18.04 3.20 -2.00
CA LYS A 146 17.65 4.51 -2.54
C LYS A 146 17.12 4.46 -3.97
N THR A 147 17.08 3.28 -4.59
CA THR A 147 16.54 3.14 -5.95
C THR A 147 15.04 3.47 -5.95
N ILE A 148 14.61 4.32 -6.90
CA ILE A 148 13.20 4.68 -7.05
C ILE A 148 12.47 3.58 -7.85
N PHE A 149 11.33 3.13 -7.34
CA PHE A 149 10.50 2.12 -7.99
C PHE A 149 9.13 2.68 -8.38
N ASN A 150 8.57 2.16 -9.47
CA ASN A 150 7.14 2.29 -9.71
C ASN A 150 6.39 1.34 -8.78
N ILE A 151 5.74 1.89 -7.75
CA ILE A 151 5.05 1.12 -6.72
C ILE A 151 3.70 0.54 -7.17
N GLY A 152 3.28 0.85 -8.41
CA GLY A 152 2.05 0.32 -9.00
C GLY A 152 0.83 0.50 -8.10
N SER A 153 0.14 -0.59 -7.79
CA SER A 153 -1.11 -0.55 -7.03
C SER A 153 -0.96 -0.22 -5.55
N VAL A 154 0.27 -0.19 -5.00
CA VAL A 154 0.52 0.34 -3.65
C VAL A 154 0.15 1.83 -3.57
N SER A 155 0.16 2.56 -4.69
CA SER A 155 -0.30 3.96 -4.77
C SER A 155 -1.73 4.18 -4.24
N LYS A 156 -2.59 3.16 -4.30
CA LYS A 156 -4.01 3.24 -3.93
C LYS A 156 -4.21 3.68 -2.48
N GLN A 157 -3.33 3.28 -1.56
CA GLN A 157 -3.43 3.70 -0.16
C GLN A 157 -3.30 5.23 -0.01
N PHE A 158 -2.43 5.88 -0.81
CA PHE A 158 -2.28 7.33 -0.81
C PHE A 158 -3.48 8.05 -1.44
N THR A 159 -4.10 7.42 -2.45
CA THR A 159 -5.34 7.93 -3.05
C THR A 159 -6.49 7.92 -2.04
N THR A 160 -6.74 6.80 -1.37
CA THR A 160 -7.79 6.72 -0.35
C THR A 160 -7.48 7.62 0.84
N PHE A 161 -6.20 7.74 1.22
CA PHE A 161 -5.79 8.65 2.27
C PHE A 161 -6.08 10.13 1.91
N SER A 162 -5.86 10.53 0.66
CA SER A 162 -6.21 11.86 0.16
C SER A 162 -7.72 12.15 0.23
N ILE A 163 -8.55 11.14 -0.05
CA ILE A 163 -10.01 11.23 0.07
C ILE A 163 -10.42 11.42 1.53
N TYR A 164 -9.84 10.64 2.45
CA TYR A 164 -10.13 10.79 3.88
C TYR A 164 -9.72 12.16 4.42
N LEU A 165 -8.59 12.71 3.96
CA LEU A 165 -8.19 14.09 4.29
C LEU A 165 -9.24 15.11 3.84
N LEU A 166 -9.80 14.97 2.64
CA LEU A 166 -10.87 15.86 2.14
C LEU A 166 -12.16 15.69 2.94
N GLU A 167 -12.53 14.47 3.32
CA GLU A 167 -13.69 14.20 4.19
C GLU A 167 -13.51 14.87 5.56
N LYS A 168 -12.33 14.73 6.17
CA LYS A 168 -12.01 15.37 7.45
C LYS A 168 -12.01 16.90 7.40
N GLN A 169 -11.72 17.48 6.23
CA GLN A 169 -11.85 18.91 5.97
C GLN A 169 -13.32 19.34 5.74
N GLY A 170 -14.28 18.42 5.79
CA GLY A 170 -15.70 18.70 5.54
C GLY A 170 -16.00 19.01 4.07
N LYS A 171 -15.09 18.72 3.15
CA LYS A 171 -15.24 19.06 1.72
C LYS A 171 -16.02 18.01 0.94
N ILE A 172 -16.01 16.77 1.42
CA ILE A 172 -16.74 15.63 0.85
C ILE A 172 -17.30 14.78 1.99
N SER A 173 -18.24 13.89 1.65
CA SER A 173 -18.62 12.73 2.47
C SER A 173 -18.31 11.45 1.71
N LEU A 174 -17.86 10.40 2.39
CA LEU A 174 -17.72 9.07 1.77
C LEU A 174 -19.05 8.53 1.22
N ASP A 175 -20.18 9.00 1.73
CA ASP A 175 -21.52 8.62 1.27
C ASP A 175 -22.04 9.51 0.12
N ASP A 176 -21.29 10.52 -0.32
CA ASP A 176 -21.67 11.33 -1.48
C ASP A 176 -21.72 10.48 -2.76
N ASP A 177 -22.72 10.75 -3.60
CA ASP A 177 -22.73 10.29 -5.00
C ASP A 177 -21.52 10.87 -5.74
N ILE A 178 -20.77 10.01 -6.42
CA ILE A 178 -19.60 10.41 -7.22
C ILE A 178 -19.96 11.40 -8.34
N ARG A 179 -21.21 11.37 -8.84
CA ARG A 179 -21.70 12.30 -9.87
C ARG A 179 -21.81 13.74 -9.38
N LYS A 180 -21.88 13.97 -8.06
CA LYS A 180 -21.78 15.30 -7.46
C LYS A 180 -20.49 16.02 -7.86
N TYR A 181 -19.40 15.26 -8.05
CA TYR A 181 -18.09 15.76 -8.40
C TYR A 181 -17.77 15.53 -9.88
N ILE A 182 -18.32 14.47 -10.49
CA ILE A 182 -18.08 14.09 -11.88
C ILE A 182 -19.42 13.99 -12.62
N PRO A 183 -20.08 15.12 -12.94
CA PRO A 183 -21.43 15.14 -13.49
C PRO A 183 -21.55 14.53 -14.89
N GLU A 184 -20.45 14.41 -15.62
CA GLU A 184 -20.40 13.78 -16.94
C GLU A 184 -20.48 12.24 -16.90
N LEU A 185 -20.44 11.62 -15.72
CA LEU A 185 -20.67 10.17 -15.61
C LEU A 185 -22.11 9.80 -16.01
N PRO A 186 -22.35 8.59 -16.56
CA PRO A 186 -23.69 8.08 -16.83
C PRO A 186 -24.56 7.97 -15.58
N ILE A 187 -25.89 8.04 -15.77
CA ILE A 187 -26.85 7.76 -14.71
C ILE A 187 -26.94 6.24 -14.62
N TYR A 188 -26.57 5.71 -13.45
CA TYR A 188 -26.71 4.29 -13.15
C TYR A 188 -28.02 4.04 -12.40
N GLU A 189 -28.52 2.80 -12.44
CA GLU A 189 -29.73 2.41 -11.72
C GLU A 189 -29.61 2.60 -10.19
N LYS A 190 -28.38 2.46 -9.67
CA LYS A 190 -28.04 2.65 -8.25
C LYS A 190 -26.92 3.66 -8.12
N ILE A 191 -26.99 4.48 -7.07
CA ILE A 191 -25.97 5.47 -6.75
C ILE A 191 -24.64 4.76 -6.42
N ILE A 192 -23.56 5.29 -6.98
CA ILE A 192 -22.20 4.90 -6.63
C ILE A 192 -21.66 5.97 -5.69
N THR A 193 -21.32 5.59 -4.46
CA THR A 193 -20.73 6.52 -3.50
C THR A 193 -19.21 6.51 -3.58
N ILE A 194 -18.56 7.53 -3.00
CA ILE A 194 -17.10 7.56 -2.86
C ILE A 194 -16.59 6.33 -2.10
N LYS A 195 -17.30 5.89 -1.05
CA LYS A 195 -17.00 4.68 -0.29
C LYS A 195 -16.90 3.44 -1.19
N HIS A 196 -17.84 3.29 -2.13
CA HIS A 196 -17.83 2.16 -3.07
C HIS A 196 -16.60 2.14 -3.97
N LEU A 197 -16.05 3.31 -4.34
CA LEU A 197 -14.80 3.38 -5.09
C LEU A 197 -13.61 2.92 -4.23
N CYS A 198 -13.52 3.42 -2.99
CA CYS A 198 -12.44 3.08 -2.04
C CYS A 198 -12.39 1.59 -1.69
N SER A 199 -13.54 0.92 -1.64
CA SER A 199 -13.67 -0.50 -1.27
C SER A 199 -13.71 -1.47 -2.45
N HIS A 200 -13.57 -0.99 -3.69
CA HIS A 200 -13.75 -1.80 -4.91
C HIS A 200 -15.11 -2.53 -5.00
N THR A 201 -16.16 -1.87 -4.53
CA THR A 201 -17.55 -2.40 -4.57
C THR A 201 -18.45 -1.56 -5.44
N SER A 202 -17.90 -0.81 -6.40
CA SER A 202 -18.66 0.12 -7.24
C SER A 202 -19.45 -0.52 -8.39
N GLY A 203 -19.08 -1.74 -8.78
CA GLY A 203 -19.61 -2.38 -9.98
C GLY A 203 -19.02 -1.87 -11.30
N LEU A 204 -18.21 -0.81 -11.29
CA LEU A 204 -17.63 -0.21 -12.50
C LEU A 204 -16.71 -1.21 -13.23
N LYS A 205 -16.85 -1.28 -14.56
CA LYS A 205 -15.93 -1.98 -15.46
C LYS A 205 -14.54 -1.35 -15.36
N ASP A 206 -13.51 -2.19 -15.33
CA ASP A 206 -12.13 -1.78 -15.17
C ASP A 206 -11.58 -1.10 -16.43
N GLN A 207 -10.91 0.04 -16.26
CA GLN A 207 -10.45 0.89 -17.35
C GLN A 207 -9.49 0.17 -18.29
N TRP A 208 -8.64 -0.73 -17.79
CA TRP A 208 -7.67 -1.42 -18.63
C TRP A 208 -8.36 -2.42 -19.54
N ALA A 209 -9.34 -3.15 -19.01
CA ALA A 209 -10.17 -4.04 -19.82
C ALA A 209 -10.93 -3.26 -20.91
N LEU A 210 -11.49 -2.09 -20.56
CA LEU A 210 -12.18 -1.24 -21.52
C LEU A 210 -11.22 -0.71 -22.60
N LEU A 211 -10.02 -0.24 -22.21
CA LEU A 211 -9.02 0.26 -23.13
C LEU A 211 -8.52 -0.83 -24.09
N THR A 212 -8.24 -2.03 -23.58
CA THR A 212 -7.88 -3.18 -24.43
C THR A 212 -8.99 -3.51 -25.43
N LEU A 213 -10.25 -3.53 -25.00
CA LEU A 213 -11.38 -3.75 -25.91
C LEU A 213 -11.55 -2.63 -26.95
N ALA A 214 -11.11 -1.41 -26.63
CA ALA A 214 -11.08 -0.28 -27.55
C ALA A 214 -9.83 -0.27 -28.45
N GLY A 215 -8.98 -1.31 -28.41
CA GLY A 215 -7.82 -1.48 -29.27
C GLY A 215 -6.51 -0.87 -28.75
N TRP A 216 -6.48 -0.41 -27.50
CA TRP A 216 -5.26 0.12 -26.88
C TRP A 216 -4.33 -0.99 -26.41
N ARG A 217 -3.03 -0.75 -26.56
CA ARG A 217 -1.97 -1.62 -26.04
C ARG A 217 -1.41 -1.05 -24.74
N MET A 218 -0.85 -1.91 -23.90
CA MET A 218 -0.35 -1.51 -22.58
C MET A 218 0.92 -0.66 -22.63
N ASP A 219 1.62 -0.67 -23.76
CA ASP A 219 2.78 0.17 -24.06
C ASP A 219 2.41 1.51 -24.71
N ASP A 220 1.13 1.74 -25.01
CA ASP A 220 0.67 3.04 -25.52
C ASP A 220 0.68 4.12 -24.42
N VAL A 221 0.94 5.36 -24.82
CA VAL A 221 0.81 6.51 -23.92
C VAL A 221 -0.68 6.79 -23.69
N ILE A 222 -1.17 6.43 -22.50
CA ILE A 222 -2.57 6.57 -22.11
C ILE A 222 -2.73 7.76 -21.16
N THR A 223 -3.54 8.74 -21.55
CA THR A 223 -3.81 9.95 -20.75
C THR A 223 -5.04 9.77 -19.85
N THR A 224 -5.10 10.53 -18.76
CA THR A 224 -6.30 10.59 -17.90
C THR A 224 -7.54 11.00 -18.68
N GLU A 225 -7.41 11.89 -19.68
CA GLU A 225 -8.53 12.31 -20.52
C GLU A 225 -9.09 11.14 -21.34
N GLN A 226 -8.23 10.30 -21.93
CA GLN A 226 -8.66 9.11 -22.67
C GLN A 226 -9.36 8.10 -21.75
N VAL A 227 -8.82 7.91 -20.54
CA VAL A 227 -9.43 7.06 -19.51
C VAL A 227 -10.81 7.62 -19.11
N MET A 228 -10.94 8.93 -18.86
CA MET A 228 -12.23 9.54 -18.53
C MET A 228 -13.22 9.42 -19.69
N LYS A 229 -12.78 9.60 -20.93
CA LYS A 229 -13.62 9.43 -22.12
C LYS A 229 -14.20 8.02 -22.21
N ILE A 230 -13.42 6.97 -21.95
CA ILE A 230 -13.94 5.60 -21.99
C ILE A 230 -14.81 5.25 -20.77
N ILE A 231 -14.51 5.82 -19.60
CA ILE A 231 -15.34 5.61 -18.40
C ILE A 231 -16.72 6.23 -18.58
N THR A 232 -16.79 7.46 -19.13
CA THR A 232 -18.05 8.20 -19.32
C THR A 232 -18.99 7.60 -20.35
N THR A 233 -18.54 6.65 -21.18
CA THR A 233 -19.42 5.92 -22.12
C THR A 233 -20.03 4.65 -21.53
N GLN A 234 -19.64 4.28 -20.31
CA GLN A 234 -20.09 3.06 -19.64
C GLN A 234 -21.52 3.18 -19.08
N LYS A 235 -22.51 2.65 -19.80
CA LYS A 235 -23.93 2.72 -19.41
C LYS A 235 -24.37 1.71 -18.34
N GLU A 236 -23.58 0.67 -18.11
CA GLU A 236 -23.95 -0.47 -17.27
C GLU A 236 -22.82 -0.87 -16.31
N LEU A 237 -23.20 -1.38 -15.15
CA LEU A 237 -22.29 -1.93 -14.14
C LEU A 237 -22.19 -3.45 -14.26
N ASN A 238 -21.10 -4.02 -13.75
CA ASN A 238 -20.96 -5.48 -13.61
C ASN A 238 -21.94 -6.05 -12.57
N PHE A 239 -22.25 -5.28 -11.53
CA PHE A 239 -23.13 -5.64 -10.41
C PHE A 239 -23.58 -4.38 -9.67
N SER A 240 -24.63 -4.48 -8.87
CA SER A 240 -25.13 -3.35 -8.07
C SER A 240 -24.08 -2.86 -7.05
N PRO A 241 -23.87 -1.55 -6.87
CA PRO A 241 -22.90 -1.02 -5.92
C PRO A 241 -23.12 -1.57 -4.50
N GLY A 242 -22.04 -1.99 -3.84
CA GLY A 242 -22.05 -2.56 -2.50
C GLY A 242 -22.38 -4.06 -2.42
N SER A 243 -22.88 -4.69 -3.49
CA SER A 243 -23.30 -6.10 -3.43
C SER A 243 -22.15 -7.11 -3.58
N GLN A 244 -21.05 -6.71 -4.22
CA GLN A 244 -19.89 -7.58 -4.48
C GLN A 244 -18.58 -6.78 -4.43
N PHE A 245 -17.47 -7.51 -4.26
CA PHE A 245 -16.12 -6.98 -4.43
C PHE A 245 -15.57 -7.35 -5.81
N LYS A 246 -15.06 -6.36 -6.54
CA LYS A 246 -14.27 -6.57 -7.76
C LYS A 246 -13.24 -5.48 -7.89
N TYR A 247 -11.97 -5.87 -7.84
CA TYR A 247 -10.84 -4.95 -8.02
C TYR A 247 -11.02 -4.10 -9.28
N SER A 248 -10.85 -2.79 -9.13
CA SER A 248 -11.17 -1.82 -10.18
C SER A 248 -10.23 -0.62 -10.09
N ASN A 249 -9.45 -0.40 -11.16
CA ASN A 249 -8.61 0.77 -11.33
C ASN A 249 -9.43 2.00 -11.73
N THR A 250 -10.56 1.79 -12.43
CA THR A 250 -11.54 2.85 -12.73
C THR A 250 -11.94 3.61 -11.47
N GLY A 251 -12.26 2.88 -10.39
CA GLY A 251 -12.63 3.53 -9.13
C GLY A 251 -11.53 4.43 -8.59
N PHE A 252 -10.27 4.03 -8.70
CA PHE A 252 -9.13 4.83 -8.22
C PHE A 252 -8.80 6.02 -9.12
N THR A 253 -8.98 5.91 -10.43
CA THR A 253 -8.90 7.07 -11.34
C THR A 253 -10.00 8.09 -11.05
N LEU A 254 -11.22 7.64 -10.73
CA LEU A 254 -12.29 8.55 -10.33
C LEU A 254 -12.00 9.21 -8.98
N LEU A 255 -11.39 8.51 -8.01
CA LEU A 255 -10.98 9.11 -6.74
C LEU A 255 -9.91 10.21 -6.95
N THR A 256 -8.92 10.00 -7.82
CA THR A 256 -7.92 11.06 -8.10
C THR A 256 -8.55 12.26 -8.81
N GLU A 257 -9.54 12.04 -9.67
CA GLU A 257 -10.31 13.12 -10.31
C GLU A 257 -11.18 13.88 -9.30
N ILE A 258 -11.82 13.19 -8.33
CA ILE A 258 -12.54 13.84 -7.22
C ILE A 258 -11.58 14.72 -6.40
N VAL A 259 -10.41 14.20 -6.02
CA VAL A 259 -9.39 14.99 -5.30
C VAL A 259 -9.04 16.25 -6.09
N LYS A 260 -8.84 16.10 -7.41
CA LYS A 260 -8.48 17.22 -8.27
C LYS A 260 -9.57 18.29 -8.32
N ARG A 261 -10.82 17.91 -8.52
CA ARG A 261 -11.96 18.84 -8.62
C ARG A 261 -12.27 19.54 -7.31
N VAL A 262 -12.25 18.80 -6.20
CA VAL A 262 -12.56 19.34 -4.87
C VAL A 262 -11.45 20.24 -4.34
N SER A 263 -10.19 19.90 -4.62
CA SER A 263 -9.04 20.67 -4.12
C SER A 263 -8.57 21.79 -5.06
N GLY A 264 -8.93 21.74 -6.34
CA GLY A 264 -8.41 22.62 -7.39
C GLY A 264 -6.94 22.37 -7.76
N LYS A 265 -6.35 21.24 -7.33
CA LYS A 265 -4.93 20.88 -7.51
C LYS A 265 -4.82 19.56 -8.26
N SER A 266 -3.73 19.32 -8.98
CA SER A 266 -3.45 17.95 -9.47
C SER A 266 -3.33 16.99 -8.27
N PHE A 267 -3.66 15.71 -8.48
CA PHE A 267 -3.51 14.70 -7.44
C PHE A 267 -2.08 14.65 -6.89
N SER A 268 -1.07 14.72 -7.76
CA SER A 268 0.35 14.75 -7.36
C SER A 268 0.68 15.95 -6.46
N ARG A 269 0.16 17.15 -6.79
CA ARG A 269 0.37 18.35 -5.97
C ARG A 269 -0.36 18.24 -4.63
N PHE A 270 -1.60 17.74 -4.63
CA PHE A 270 -2.35 17.52 -3.40
C PHE A 270 -1.63 16.54 -2.47
N ALA A 271 -1.23 15.37 -2.98
CA ALA A 271 -0.50 14.37 -2.22
C ALA A 271 0.84 14.91 -1.71
N LYS A 272 1.58 15.66 -2.54
CA LYS A 272 2.83 16.30 -2.12
C LYS A 272 2.64 17.27 -0.96
N GLU A 273 1.67 18.17 -1.05
CA GLU A 273 1.44 19.19 -0.04
C GLU A 273 0.83 18.63 1.26
N ASN A 274 -0.04 17.62 1.16
CA ASN A 274 -0.85 17.16 2.31
C ASN A 274 -0.38 15.82 2.89
N ILE A 275 0.50 15.09 2.19
CA ILE A 275 1.00 13.78 2.62
C ILE A 275 2.53 13.81 2.66
N PHE A 276 3.18 14.02 1.51
CA PHE A 276 4.62 13.79 1.38
C PHE A 276 5.46 14.85 2.09
N ASN A 277 5.18 16.13 1.90
CA ASN A 277 5.92 17.21 2.56
C ASN A 277 5.77 17.16 4.11
N PRO A 278 4.55 17.02 4.68
CA PRO A 278 4.40 16.87 6.13
C PRO A 278 5.12 15.64 6.71
N LEU A 279 5.31 14.61 5.90
CA LEU A 279 6.01 13.37 6.27
C LEU A 279 7.51 13.37 5.95
N GLY A 280 8.01 14.41 5.27
CA GLY A 280 9.40 14.45 4.79
C GLY A 280 9.74 13.38 3.75
N MET A 281 8.75 12.95 2.96
CA MET A 281 8.94 12.01 1.86
C MET A 281 9.46 12.75 0.63
N GLU A 282 10.79 12.85 0.51
CA GLU A 282 11.45 13.67 -0.53
C GLU A 282 11.64 12.93 -1.87
N ASN A 283 11.51 11.61 -1.88
CA ASN A 283 11.75 10.75 -3.05
C ASN A 283 10.49 9.94 -3.40
N THR A 284 9.37 10.63 -3.64
CA THR A 284 8.05 10.03 -3.91
C THR A 284 7.26 10.84 -4.94
#